data_AF-A0A2E3BXA1-F1
#
_entry.id   AF-A0A2E3BXA1-F1
#
_cell.length_a   1.000
_cell.length_b   1.000
_cell.length_c   1.000
_cell.angle_alpha   90.00
_cell.angle_beta   90.00
_cell.angle_gamma   90.00
#
_symmetry.space_group_name_H-M   'P 1'
#
loop_
_entity.id
_entity.type
_entity.pdbx_description
1 polymer ?
#
loop_
_entity_poly.entity_id
_entity_poly.type
_entity_poly.pdbx_seq_one_letter_code
_entity_poly.pdbx_strand_id
1 'polypeptide(L)' 'MKNRIIIAFLFILFSIPSYSQCAMCRAVLESSENEGMSEGINNGIMYLAFLPYVIVFFMIFFVYKKFKK' A
#
# COMPACT_ATOMS: atom_id res chain seq x y z
N MET A 1 -1.02 30.85 17.28
CA MET A 1 -0.62 30.83 15.85
C MET A 1 0.83 30.39 15.64
N LYS A 2 1.80 30.95 16.38
CA LYS A 2 3.23 30.57 16.35
C LYS A 2 3.49 29.05 16.41
N ASN A 3 2.83 28.31 17.30
CA ASN A 3 3.02 26.86 17.40
C ASN A 3 2.56 26.08 16.16
N ARG A 4 1.51 26.55 15.46
CA ARG A 4 1.04 25.92 14.22
C ARG A 4 2.03 26.13 13.08
N ILE A 5 2.66 27.31 13.03
CA ILE A 5 3.71 27.63 12.06
C ILE A 5 4.94 26.75 12.30
N ILE A 6 5.35 26.58 13.56
CA ILE A 6 6.48 25.70 13.92
C ILE A 6 6.20 24.25 13.50
N ILE A 7 4.99 23.75 13.77
CA ILE A 7 4.59 22.39 13.37
C ILE A 7 4.59 22.23 11.86
N ALA A 8 4.02 23.20 11.12
CA ALA A 8 4.03 23.17 9.66
C ALA A 8 5.45 23.20 9.07
N PHE A 9 6.33 24.00 9.66
CA PHE A 9 7.74 24.09 9.26
C PHE A 9 8.49 22.77 9.51
N LEU A 10 8.28 22.13 10.67
CA LEU A 10 8.82 20.80 10.95
C LEU A 10 8.30 19.76 9.96
N PHE A 11 7.02 19.80 9.61
CA PHE A 11 6.43 18.85 8.66
C PHE A 11 7.07 18.92 7.26
N ILE A 12 7.40 20.14 6.82
CA ILE A 12 8.09 20.36 5.54
C ILE A 12 9.52 19.84 5.59
N LEU A 13 10.24 20.04 6.70
CA LEU A 13 11.61 19.55 6.88
C LEU A 13 11.71 18.01 6.91
N PHE A 14 10.66 17.33 7.38
CA PHE A 14 10.60 15.86 7.43
C PHE A 14 9.92 15.23 6.21
N SER A 15 9.56 16.02 5.20
CA SER A 15 8.95 15.51 3.97
C SER A 15 10.02 14.84 3.08
N ILE A 16 10.28 13.57 3.35
CA ILE A 16 11.17 12.75 2.51
C ILE A 16 10.41 12.36 1.24
N PRO A 17 10.98 12.57 0.03
CA PRO A 17 10.39 12.05 -1.19
C PRO A 17 10.40 10.52 -1.15
N SER A 18 9.26 9.91 -0.83
CA SER A 18 9.08 8.47 -0.97
C SER A 18 8.63 8.16 -2.39
N TYR A 19 9.54 7.67 -3.21
CA TYR A 19 9.15 7.03 -4.46
C TYR A 19 8.37 5.76 -4.10
N SER A 20 7.13 5.62 -4.55
CA SER A 20 6.43 4.34 -4.44
C SER A 20 7.23 3.30 -5.21
N GLN A 21 7.91 2.40 -4.50
CA GLN A 21 8.82 1.41 -5.11
C GLN A 21 8.10 0.35 -5.96
N CYS A 22 6.77 0.42 -6.07
CA CYS A 22 5.95 -0.53 -6.81
C CYS A 22 6.34 -0.66 -8.29
N ALA A 23 6.86 0.39 -8.94
CA ALA A 23 7.28 0.33 -10.35
C ALA A 23 8.80 0.04 -10.52
N MET A 24 9.65 0.44 -9.57
CA MET A 24 11.10 0.18 -9.66
C MET A 24 11.45 -1.26 -9.30
N CYS A 25 10.81 -1.86 -8.29
CA CYS A 25 11.05 -3.27 -7.95
C CYS A 25 10.66 -4.18 -9.11
N ARG A 26 9.58 -3.86 -9.84
CA ARG A 26 9.12 -4.66 -10.96
C ARG A 26 10.12 -4.66 -12.13
N ALA A 27 10.69 -3.51 -12.48
CA ALA A 27 11.67 -3.40 -13.57
C ALA A 27 13.01 -4.13 -13.27
N VAL A 28 13.44 -4.15 -12.00
CA VAL A 28 14.64 -4.89 -11.56
C VAL A 28 14.40 -6.40 -11.54
N LEU A 29 13.18 -6.84 -11.21
CA LEU A 29 12.81 -8.26 -11.18
C LEU A 29 12.58 -8.82 -12.60
N GLU A 30 11.91 -8.07 -13.47
CA GLU A 30 11.72 -8.44 -14.88
C GLU A 30 13.05 -8.51 -15.65
N SER A 31 14.09 -7.80 -15.19
CA SER A 31 15.45 -7.86 -15.76
C SER A 31 16.39 -8.84 -15.04
N SER A 32 15.91 -9.54 -14.00
CA SER A 32 16.71 -10.53 -13.27
C SER A 32 16.62 -11.92 -13.92
N GLU A 33 17.76 -12.57 -14.16
CA GLU A 33 17.83 -13.94 -14.73
C GLU A 33 17.30 -15.04 -13.78
N ASN A 34 16.89 -14.69 -12.55
CA ASN A 34 16.41 -15.63 -11.54
C ASN A 34 14.87 -15.70 -11.54
N GLU A 35 14.32 -16.53 -12.43
CA GLU A 35 12.87 -16.76 -12.58
C GLU A 35 12.15 -17.05 -11.25
N GLY A 36 12.78 -17.80 -10.34
CA GLY A 36 12.19 -18.14 -9.03
C GLY A 36 11.97 -16.94 -8.09
N MET A 37 12.75 -15.85 -8.23
CA MET A 37 12.52 -14.63 -7.46
C MET A 37 11.33 -13.84 -8.00
N SER A 38 11.16 -13.82 -9.33
CA SER A 38 10.04 -13.17 -10.00
C SER A 38 8.70 -13.84 -9.70
N GLU A 39 8.66 -15.19 -9.68
CA GLU A 39 7.46 -15.93 -9.28
C GLU A 39 7.09 -15.71 -7.80
N GLY A 40 8.08 -15.72 -6.90
CA GLY A 40 7.87 -15.50 -5.47
C GLY A 40 7.22 -14.15 -5.16
N ILE A 41 7.62 -13.09 -5.88
CA ILE A 41 7.08 -11.74 -5.67
C ILE A 41 5.70 -11.58 -6.32
N ASN A 42 5.43 -12.17 -7.49
CA ASN A 42 4.08 -12.15 -8.07
C ASN A 42 3.06 -12.80 -7.13
N ASN A 43 3.43 -13.93 -6.51
CA ASN A 43 2.62 -14.58 -5.49
C ASN A 43 2.44 -13.70 -4.24
N GLY A 44 3.50 -12.98 -3.83
CA GLY A 44 3.43 -11.99 -2.74
C GLY A 44 2.48 -10.84 -3.03
N ILE A 45 2.45 -10.31 -4.26
CA ILE A 45 1.52 -9.24 -4.68
C ILE A 45 0.08 -9.73 -4.60
N MET A 46 -0.21 -10.93 -5.13
CA MET A 46 -1.55 -11.52 -5.00
C MET A 46 -1.96 -11.71 -3.54
N TYR A 47 -1.04 -12.18 -2.69
CA TYR A 47 -1.31 -12.38 -1.27
C TYR A 47 -1.61 -11.05 -0.54
N LEU A 48 -0.86 -10.00 -0.83
CA LEU A 48 -1.10 -8.67 -0.26
C LEU A 48 -2.38 -8.03 -0.80
N ALA A 49 -2.73 -8.27 -2.07
CA ALA A 49 -3.97 -7.79 -2.69
C ALA A 49 -5.21 -8.55 -2.21
N PHE A 50 -5.08 -9.80 -1.77
CA PHE A 50 -6.19 -10.57 -1.21
C PHE A 50 -6.76 -9.93 0.06
N LEU A 51 -5.90 -9.46 0.96
CA LEU A 51 -6.29 -8.87 2.23
C LEU A 51 -7.26 -7.67 2.11
N PRO A 52 -7.01 -6.63 1.27
CA PRO A 52 -7.95 -5.52 1.11
C PRO A 52 -9.30 -5.95 0.55
N TYR A 53 -9.36 -6.95 -0.34
CA TYR A 53 -10.65 -7.46 -0.84
C TYR A 53 -11.46 -8.14 0.26
N VAL A 54 -10.81 -8.91 1.15
CA VAL A 54 -11.45 -9.53 2.30
C VAL A 54 -12.01 -8.47 3.25
N ILE A 55 -11.23 -7.42 3.54
CA ILE A 55 -11.67 -6.32 4.40
C ILE A 55 -12.90 -5.62 3.82
N VAL A 56 -12.89 -5.30 2.52
CA VAL A 56 -14.03 -4.68 1.83
C VAL A 56 -15.25 -5.58 1.86
N PHE A 57 -15.09 -6.89 1.62
CA PHE A 57 -16.19 -7.86 1.71
C PHE A 57 -16.85 -7.85 3.09
N PHE A 58 -16.06 -7.95 4.16
CA PHE A 58 -16.60 -7.92 5.53
C PHE A 58 -17.27 -6.58 5.84
N MET A 59 -16.67 -5.47 5.43
CA MET A 59 -17.24 -4.13 5.62
C MET A 59 -18.63 -4.04 5.00
N ILE A 60 -18.77 -4.44 3.72
CA ILE A 60 -20.05 -4.45 3.01
C ILE A 60 -21.04 -5.40 3.69
N PHE A 61 -20.60 -6.60 4.09
CA PHE A 61 -21.46 -7.57 4.77
C PHE A 61 -22.04 -7.03 6.08
N PHE A 62 -21.21 -6.42 6.93
CA PHE A 62 -21.68 -5.84 8.20
C PHE A 62 -22.58 -4.62 8.00
N VAL A 63 -22.25 -3.75 7.03
CA VAL A 63 -23.12 -2.63 6.66
C VAL A 63 -24.46 -3.16 6.17
N TYR A 64 -24.48 -4.10 5.23
CA TYR A 64 -25.70 -4.71 4.72
C TYR A 64 -26.53 -5.34 5.84
N LYS A 65 -25.92 -6.12 6.74
CA LYS A 65 -26.63 -6.71 7.89
C LYS A 65 -27.19 -5.66 8.85
N LYS A 66 -26.52 -4.53 9.01
CA LYS A 66 -26.96 -3.45 9.89
C LYS A 66 -28.14 -2.66 9.30
N PHE A 67 -28.16 -2.47 7.99
CA PHE A 67 -29.19 -1.66 7.30
C PHE A 67 -30.32 -2.49 6.69
N LYS A 68 -30.11 -3.79 6.49
CA LYS A 68 -31.19 -4.74 6.20
C LYS A 68 -31.93 -4.98 7.51
N LYS A 69 -33.07 -4.30 7.64
CA LYS A 69 -34.05 -4.45 8.72
C LYS A 69 -34.36 -5.92 9.01
#